data_AF-A3IT40-F1
#
_entry.id   AF-A3IT40-F1
#
_cell.length_a   1.000
_cell.length_b   1.000
_cell.length_c   1.000
_cell.angle_alpha   90.00
_cell.angle_beta   90.00
_cell.angle_gamma   90.00
#
_symmetry.space_group_name_H-M   'P 1'
#
loop_
_entity.id
_entity.type
_entity.pdbx_description
1 polymer ?
#
loop_
_entity_poly.entity_id
_entity_poly.type
_entity_poly.pdbx_seq_one_letter_code
_entity_poly.pdbx_strand_id
1 'polypeptide(L)'
;MKTIEVFGVSNEKVASYIERKQVDERFLEGLNRNKHIIVFGASKQGKTALTNRHLEEKQFIRINCSPTTQTIDIYKSILRQLKIDFQEERIEKKTY
;
A
#
# COMPACT_ATOMS: atom_id res chain seq x y z
N MET A 1 -1.60 2.09 27.10
CA MET A 1 -1.79 1.38 25.81
C MET A 1 -3.15 0.73 25.82
N LYS A 2 -3.96 0.94 24.78
CA LYS A 2 -5.25 0.25 24.64
C LYS A 2 -5.00 -1.12 24.00
N THR A 3 -5.69 -2.17 24.46
CA THR A 3 -5.53 -3.54 23.93
C THR A 3 -5.80 -3.64 22.44
N ILE A 4 -6.67 -2.79 21.89
CA ILE A 4 -6.99 -2.73 20.46
C ILE A 4 -5.77 -2.33 19.59
N GLU A 5 -4.82 -1.57 20.14
CA GLU A 5 -3.61 -1.11 19.43
C GLU A 5 -2.55 -2.23 19.31
N VAL A 6 -2.73 -3.31 20.08
CA VAL A 6 -1.81 -4.44 20.19
C VAL A 6 -2.41 -5.71 19.58
N PHE A 7 -3.71 -5.94 19.80
CA PHE A 7 -4.42 -7.16 19.39
C PHE A 7 -5.54 -6.91 18.37
N GLY A 8 -5.78 -5.66 17.96
CA GLY A 8 -6.77 -5.32 16.96
C GLY A 8 -6.35 -5.71 15.55
N VAL A 9 -7.33 -5.88 14.67
CA VAL A 9 -7.17 -6.17 13.24
C VAL A 9 -7.18 -4.90 12.38
N SER A 10 -6.63 -3.78 12.90
CA SER A 10 -6.59 -2.52 12.15
C SER A 10 -5.43 -2.50 11.14
N ASN A 11 -5.57 -1.68 10.10
CA ASN A 11 -4.51 -1.42 9.12
C ASN A 11 -3.50 -0.36 9.60
N GLU A 12 -3.60 0.08 10.85
CA GLU A 12 -2.79 1.15 11.42
C GLU A 12 -1.44 0.62 11.94
N LYS A 13 -0.63 1.51 12.48
CA LYS A 13 0.67 1.17 13.06
C LYS A 13 0.47 0.27 14.28
N VAL A 14 0.89 -0.98 14.17
CA VAL A 14 0.77 -1.97 15.25
C VAL A 14 1.82 -1.67 16.32
N ALA A 15 1.38 -1.43 17.56
CA ALA A 15 2.27 -1.05 18.67
C ALA A 15 3.24 -2.18 19.07
N SER A 16 2.90 -3.43 18.76
CA SER A 16 3.72 -4.63 19.00
C SER A 16 4.69 -4.97 17.86
N TYR A 17 4.93 -4.06 16.91
CA TYR A 17 5.91 -4.31 15.84
C TYR A 17 7.33 -4.42 16.40
N ILE A 18 7.96 -5.57 16.19
CA ILE A 18 9.38 -5.80 16.52
C ILE A 18 10.18 -5.70 15.22
N GLU A 19 11.20 -4.83 15.23
CA GLU A 19 12.07 -4.60 14.08
C GLU A 19 12.92 -5.84 13.77
N ARG A 20 12.95 -6.20 12.50
CA ARG A 20 13.70 -7.35 11.98
C ARG A 20 14.90 -6.79 11.23
N LYS A 21 16.00 -6.55 11.95
CA LYS A 21 17.20 -5.85 11.46
C LYS A 21 17.49 -6.04 9.96
N GLN A 22 17.68 -7.29 9.52
CA GLN A 22 18.03 -7.61 8.12
C GLN A 22 16.95 -7.22 7.08
N VAL A 23 15.67 -7.24 7.45
CA VAL A 23 14.54 -6.92 6.57
C VAL A 23 14.31 -5.41 6.55
N ASP A 24 14.25 -4.80 7.75
CA ASP A 24 13.99 -3.38 7.92
C ASP A 24 15.12 -2.53 7.31
N GLU A 25 16.39 -2.89 7.53
CA GLU A 25 17.55 -2.19 6.93
C GLU A 25 17.53 -2.27 5.40
N ARG A 26 17.25 -3.45 4.83
CA ARG A 26 17.14 -3.62 3.36
C ARG A 26 15.98 -2.83 2.76
N PHE A 27 14.86 -2.74 3.48
CA PHE A 27 13.72 -1.96 3.03
C PHE A 27 14.07 -0.47 2.97
N LEU A 28 14.66 0.07 4.04
CA LEU A 28 15.09 1.48 4.12
C LEU A 28 16.18 1.79 3.09
N GLU A 29 17.15 0.90 2.90
CA GLU A 29 18.16 1.04 1.86
C GLU A 29 17.53 1.07 0.46
N GLY A 30 16.54 0.21 0.21
CA GLY A 30 15.80 0.17 -1.05
C GLY A 30 15.07 1.48 -1.35
N LEU A 31 14.46 2.10 -0.33
CA LEU A 31 13.72 3.37 -0.49
C LEU A 31 14.62 4.51 -0.99
N ASN A 32 15.89 4.52 -0.59
CA ASN A 32 16.86 5.54 -1.01
C ASN A 32 17.44 5.32 -2.42
N ARG A 33 17.22 4.14 -3.02
CA ARG A 33 17.87 3.74 -4.28
C ARG A 33 17.08 4.11 -5.55
N ASN A 34 15.92 4.78 -5.44
CA ASN A 34 15.02 5.10 -6.57
C ASN A 34 14.72 3.89 -7.48
N LYS A 35 14.56 2.70 -6.88
CA LYS A 35 14.25 1.44 -7.58
C LYS A 35 12.92 0.88 -7.10
N HIS A 36 12.29 0.05 -7.94
CA HIS A 36 11.13 -0.73 -7.52
C HIS A 36 11.51 -1.73 -6.42
N ILE A 37 10.74 -1.74 -5.34
CA ILE A 37 10.92 -2.65 -4.21
C ILE A 37 9.75 -3.64 -4.20
N ILE A 38 10.06 -4.93 -4.11
CA ILE A 38 9.07 -5.99 -3.98
C ILE A 38 9.22 -6.61 -2.59
N VAL A 39 8.21 -6.43 -1.74
CA VAL A 39 8.13 -7.09 -0.43
C VAL A 39 7.26 -8.33 -0.55
N PHE A 40 7.86 -9.51 -0.43
CA PHE A 40 7.17 -10.80 -0.58
C PHE A 40 7.31 -11.67 0.68
N GLY A 41 6.48 -12.73 0.74
CA GLY A 41 6.44 -13.66 1.86
C GLY A 41 5.03 -14.16 2.13
N ALA A 42 4.89 -15.16 3.00
CA ALA A 42 3.61 -15.77 3.33
C ALA A 42 2.60 -14.77 3.92
N SER A 43 1.32 -15.14 3.90
CA SER A 43 0.25 -14.35 4.53
C SER A 43 0.57 -14.12 6.02
N LYS A 44 0.19 -12.96 6.55
CA LYS A 44 0.41 -12.56 7.96
C LYS A 44 1.86 -12.43 8.45
N GLN A 45 2.86 -12.47 7.56
CA GLN A 45 4.27 -12.23 7.92
C GLN A 45 4.63 -10.75 8.18
N GLY A 46 3.66 -9.86 8.35
CA GLY A 46 3.91 -8.45 8.65
C GLY A 46 4.50 -7.63 7.49
N LYS A 47 4.11 -7.92 6.24
CA LYS A 47 4.50 -7.12 5.06
C LYS A 47 3.93 -5.70 5.13
N THR A 48 2.61 -5.59 5.33
CA THR A 48 1.94 -4.30 5.53
C THR A 48 2.46 -3.57 6.76
N ALA A 49 2.75 -4.31 7.84
CA ALA A 49 3.29 -3.74 9.07
C ALA A 49 4.71 -3.16 8.87
N LEU A 50 5.56 -3.80 8.06
CA LEU A 50 6.87 -3.25 7.67
C LEU A 50 6.73 -1.90 6.96
N THR A 51 5.84 -1.83 5.96
CA THR A 51 5.60 -0.59 5.22
C THR A 51 5.06 0.51 6.13
N ASN A 52 4.01 0.22 6.92
CA ASN A 52 3.41 1.20 7.84
C ASN A 52 4.34 1.61 9.00
N ARG A 53 5.32 0.78 9.35
CA ARG A 53 6.31 1.11 10.40
C ARG A 53 7.22 2.24 9.96
N HIS A 54 7.66 2.20 8.70
CA HIS A 54 8.73 3.04 8.15
C HIS A 54 8.24 4.15 7.21
N LEU A 55 6.98 4.11 6.78
CA LEU A 55 6.36 5.13 5.95
C LEU A 55 5.10 5.67 6.63
N GLU A 56 5.03 6.98 6.75
CA GLU A 56 3.82 7.71 7.16
C GLU A 56 2.81 7.74 6.01
N GLU A 57 1.51 7.79 6.33
CA GLU A 57 0.43 7.75 5.32
C GLU A 57 0.52 8.87 4.28
N LYS A 58 1.17 9.99 4.61
CA LYS A 58 1.37 11.12 3.69
C LYS A 58 2.51 10.91 2.70
N GLN A 59 3.36 9.92 2.91
CA GLN A 59 4.55 9.67 2.08
C GLN A 59 4.26 8.78 0.88
N PHE A 60 3.09 8.14 0.80
CA PHE A 60 2.75 7.23 -0.28
C PHE A 60 1.24 7.18 -0.52
N ILE A 61 0.88 6.71 -1.72
CA ILE A 61 -0.51 6.40 -2.09
C ILE A 61 -0.69 4.90 -1.98
N ARG A 62 -1.66 4.44 -1.19
CA ARG A 62 -1.91 3.01 -0.99
C ARG A 62 -2.98 2.52 -1.95
N ILE A 63 -2.65 1.52 -2.76
CA ILE A 63 -3.60 0.88 -3.68
C ILE A 63 -3.69 -0.59 -3.31
N ASN A 64 -4.87 -1.03 -2.87
CA ASN A 64 -5.13 -2.43 -2.58
C ASN A 64 -5.69 -3.08 -3.85
N CYS A 65 -4.91 -3.95 -4.49
CA CYS A 65 -5.33 -4.65 -5.69
C CYS A 65 -5.99 -6.01 -5.35
N SER A 66 -7.09 -6.29 -6.02
CA SER A 66 -7.72 -7.61 -6.12
C SER A 66 -7.43 -8.24 -7.50
N PRO A 67 -7.68 -9.54 -7.70
CA PRO A 67 -7.57 -10.16 -9.03
C PRO A 67 -8.45 -9.52 -10.12
N THR A 68 -9.51 -8.81 -9.71
CA THR A 68 -10.44 -8.11 -10.61
C THR A 68 -10.05 -6.65 -10.87
N THR A 69 -9.01 -6.14 -10.22
CA THR A 69 -8.59 -4.75 -10.37
C THR A 69 -8.03 -4.51 -11.77
N GLN A 70 -8.63 -3.56 -12.50
CA GLN A 70 -8.14 -3.12 -13.79
C GLN A 70 -7.19 -1.92 -13.65
N THR A 71 -6.39 -1.65 -14.68
CA THR A 71 -5.47 -0.51 -14.70
C THR A 71 -6.22 0.82 -14.48
N ILE A 72 -7.43 0.96 -15.03
CA ILE A 72 -8.25 2.15 -14.84
C ILE A 72 -8.65 2.36 -13.37
N ASP A 73 -8.88 1.27 -12.62
CA ASP A 73 -9.23 1.34 -11.20
C ASP A 73 -8.06 1.84 -10.34
N ILE A 74 -6.83 1.46 -10.71
CA ILE A 74 -5.59 1.96 -10.08
C ILE A 74 -5.50 3.47 -10.25
N TYR A 75 -5.64 3.97 -11.49
CA TYR A 75 -5.58 5.42 -11.74
C TYR A 75 -6.70 6.18 -11.04
N LYS A 76 -7.94 5.67 -11.06
CA LYS A 76 -9.07 6.26 -10.32
C LYS A 76 -8.78 6.34 -8.82
N SER A 77 -8.18 5.29 -8.24
CA SER A 77 -7.82 5.26 -6.82
C SER A 77 -6.77 6.33 -6.47
N ILE A 78 -5.76 6.51 -7.34
CA ILE A 78 -4.74 7.57 -7.20
C ILE A 78 -5.39 8.94 -7.22
N LEU A 79 -6.20 9.23 -8.24
CA LEU A 79 -6.86 10.54 -8.41
C LEU A 79 -7.78 10.87 -7.22
N ARG A 80 -8.56 9.89 -6.74
CA ARG A 80 -9.41 10.06 -5.54
C ARG A 80 -8.61 10.39 -4.29
N GLN A 81 -7.49 9.70 -4.05
CA GLN A 81 -6.64 9.95 -2.88
C GLN A 81 -5.96 11.33 -2.95
N LEU A 82 -5.66 11.80 -4.17
CA LEU A 82 -5.15 13.15 -4.43
C LEU A 82 -6.23 14.24 -4.43
N LYS A 83 -7.51 13.87 -4.20
CA LYS A 83 -8.66 14.79 -4.25
C LYS A 83 -8.81 15.52 -5.58
N ILE A 84 -8.50 14.83 -6.67
CA ILE A 84 -8.67 15.33 -8.03
C ILE A 84 -10.02 14.83 -8.56
N ASP A 85 -10.88 15.76 -8.98
CA ASP A 85 -12.14 15.43 -9.65
C ASP A 85 -11.87 14.99 -11.09
N PHE A 86 -12.59 13.94 -11.51
CA PHE A 86 -12.48 13.41 -12.87
C PHE A 86 -13.84 12.91 -13.37
N GLN A 87 -14.00 12.90 -14.68
CA GLN A 87 -15.13 12.27 -15.37
C GLN A 87 -14.61 11.09 -16.18
N GLU A 88 -15.42 10.04 -16.26
CA GLU A 88 -15.11 8.86 -17.05
C GLU A 88 -16.00 8.86 -18.29
N GLU A 89 -15.37 8.87 -19.46
CA GLU A 89 -16.06 8.66 -20.72
C GLU A 89 -15.63 7.31 -21.30
N ARG A 90 -16.63 6.54 -21.74
CA ARG A 90 -16.41 5.25 -22.40
C ARG A 90 -16.86 5.37 -23.85
N ILE A 91 -15.91 5.23 -24.77
CA ILE A 91 -16.21 5.16 -26.20
C ILE A 91 -16.40 3.69 -26.56
N GLU A 92 -17.63 3.29 -26.85
CA GLU A 92 -17.91 1.98 -27.45
C GLU A 92 -17.60 2.05 -28.94
N LYS A 93 -16.61 1.28 -29.40
CA LYS A 93 -16.41 1.09 -30.84
C LYS A 93 -17.58 0.26 -31.36
N LYS A 94 -18.46 0.87 -32.16
CA LYS A 94 -19.44 0.13 -32.97
C LYS A 94 -18.67 -0.76 -33.94
N THR A 95 -18.78 -2.06 -33.75
CA THR A 95 -18.35 -3.05 -34.74
C THR A 95 -19.38 -3.01 -35.88
N TYR A 96 -18.92 -2.67 -37.08
CA TYR A 96 -19.70 -2.76 -38.33
C TYR A 96 -19.69 -4.18 -38.86
#